data_AF-A0A930DCN2-F1
#
_entry.id   AF-A0A930DCN2-F1
#
_cell.length_a   1.000
_cell.length_b   1.000
_cell.length_c   1.000
_cell.angle_alpha   90.00
_cell.angle_beta   90.00
_cell.angle_gamma   90.00
#
_symmetry.space_group_name_H-M   'P 1'
#
loop_
_entity.id
_entity.type
_entity.pdbx_description
1 polymer ?
#
loop_
_entity_poly.entity_id
_entity_poly.type
_entity_poly.pdbx_seq_one_letter_code
_entity_poly.pdbx_strand_id
1 'polypeptide(L)'
;IRKLVSESDLDIINDSIKSAIPDKNINLFKNSKSIFDDDFLFIVQRSILEKLSKGEDLSEYCDVSKELANTIEKNIFELENKSYSDFILRLKSKNFTYTRISRAIFHLLLNHKKNMLEDIKSEKNMAAYPLLLGFKKEAGGLLSELKKRSELPIISKISNAKDILSPISLKIFENNIYADFLYNSIYFEKYGEKLCNPYRRNVVII
;
A
#
# COMPACT_ATOMS: atom_id res chain seq x y z
N ILE A 1 15.32 6.16 -10.67
CA ILE A 1 14.07 5.97 -11.46
C ILE A 1 12.94 6.86 -10.92
N ARG A 2 12.31 6.63 -9.75
CA ARG A 2 11.15 7.46 -9.30
C ARG A 2 11.41 8.98 -9.29
N LYS A 3 12.58 9.42 -8.82
CA LYS A 3 13.01 10.83 -8.89
C LYS A 3 13.08 11.38 -10.33
N LEU A 4 13.56 10.57 -11.27
CA LEU A 4 13.60 10.92 -12.69
C LEU A 4 12.20 11.04 -13.30
N VAL A 5 11.22 10.32 -12.74
CA VAL A 5 9.82 10.37 -13.21
C VAL A 5 9.08 11.57 -12.63
N SER A 6 9.48 12.08 -11.47
CA SER A 6 8.84 13.25 -10.83
C SER A 6 9.37 14.60 -11.34
N GLU A 7 10.61 14.65 -11.83
CA GLU A 7 11.34 15.91 -12.10
C GLU A 7 11.38 16.34 -13.58
N SER A 8 10.77 15.61 -14.52
CA SER A 8 11.05 15.82 -15.96
C SER A 8 9.86 15.64 -16.89
N ASP A 9 9.84 16.41 -17.98
CA ASP A 9 8.96 16.21 -19.13
C ASP A 9 9.28 14.86 -19.84
N LEU A 10 8.22 14.20 -20.33
CA LEU A 10 8.21 12.82 -20.85
C LEU A 10 9.25 12.50 -21.94
N ASP A 11 9.79 13.49 -22.64
CA ASP A 11 10.67 13.27 -23.80
C ASP A 11 12.16 13.08 -23.45
N ILE A 12 12.68 13.76 -22.41
CA ILE A 12 14.08 13.59 -21.94
C ILE A 12 14.27 12.24 -21.20
N ILE A 13 13.16 11.68 -20.71
CA ILE A 13 13.10 10.46 -19.89
C ILE A 13 13.47 9.19 -20.65
N ASN A 14 13.23 9.16 -21.96
CA ASN A 14 13.28 7.91 -22.72
C ASN A 14 14.66 7.24 -22.73
N ASP A 15 15.76 7.97 -22.79
CA ASP A 15 17.09 7.34 -22.93
C ASP A 15 17.75 7.01 -21.59
N SER A 16 17.55 7.86 -20.57
CA SER A 16 18.04 7.59 -19.21
C SER A 16 17.26 6.46 -18.52
N ILE A 17 15.98 6.26 -18.84
CA ILE A 17 15.20 5.13 -18.30
C ILE A 17 15.47 3.84 -19.07
N LYS A 18 15.65 3.89 -20.40
CA LYS A 18 16.02 2.70 -21.20
C LYS A 18 17.28 2.00 -20.68
N SER A 19 18.27 2.74 -20.18
CA SER A 19 19.48 2.14 -19.59
C SER A 19 19.25 1.56 -18.19
N ALA A 20 18.18 1.94 -17.50
CA ALA A 20 17.88 1.55 -16.13
C ALA A 20 16.86 0.40 -16.01
N ILE A 21 16.13 0.06 -17.08
CA ILE A 21 15.14 -1.03 -17.10
C ILE A 21 15.35 -1.98 -18.27
N PRO A 22 15.03 -3.29 -18.14
CA PRO A 22 15.10 -4.22 -19.27
C PRO A 22 14.21 -3.79 -20.45
N ASP A 23 14.66 -4.04 -21.68
CA ASP A 23 13.96 -3.60 -22.90
C ASP A 23 12.50 -4.07 -22.97
N LYS A 24 12.27 -5.33 -22.57
CA LYS A 24 10.93 -5.94 -22.49
C LYS A 24 9.95 -5.18 -21.58
N ASN A 25 10.43 -4.35 -20.66
CA ASN A 25 9.61 -3.59 -19.73
C ASN A 25 9.39 -2.13 -20.17
N ILE A 26 10.07 -1.65 -21.22
CA ILE A 26 9.96 -0.24 -21.67
C ILE A 26 8.52 0.09 -22.05
N ASN A 27 7.86 -0.77 -22.83
CA ASN A 27 6.49 -0.53 -23.26
C ASN A 27 5.50 -0.51 -22.08
N LEU A 28 5.70 -1.40 -21.10
CA LEU A 28 4.91 -1.42 -19.87
C LEU A 28 5.11 -0.12 -19.07
N PHE A 29 6.35 0.35 -18.98
CA PHE A 29 6.69 1.57 -18.28
C PHE A 29 6.08 2.81 -18.96
N LYS A 30 6.20 2.93 -20.28
CA LYS A 30 5.62 4.05 -21.07
C LYS A 30 4.11 4.15 -20.94
N ASN A 31 3.43 3.01 -20.85
CA ASN A 31 1.98 2.97 -20.70
C ASN A 31 1.53 3.12 -19.23
N SER A 32 2.47 3.11 -18.27
CA SER A 32 2.17 3.28 -16.86
C SER A 32 2.15 4.76 -16.46
N LYS A 33 1.23 5.11 -15.56
CA LYS A 33 1.15 6.45 -14.97
C LYS A 33 1.53 6.38 -13.50
N SER A 34 2.24 7.40 -13.02
CA SER A 34 2.90 7.37 -11.72
C SER A 34 2.12 8.05 -10.61
N ILE A 35 1.88 7.31 -9.53
CA ILE A 35 1.40 7.84 -8.26
C ILE A 35 2.58 8.08 -7.32
N PHE A 36 2.56 9.20 -6.62
CA PHE A 36 3.55 9.67 -5.66
C PHE A 36 2.90 9.95 -4.31
N ASP A 37 3.74 10.10 -3.29
CA ASP A 37 3.29 10.24 -1.91
C ASP A 37 2.46 11.53 -1.70
N ASP A 38 2.76 12.59 -2.47
CA ASP A 38 2.00 13.84 -2.47
C ASP A 38 0.53 13.65 -2.89
N ASP A 39 0.24 12.66 -3.75
CA ASP A 39 -1.12 12.33 -4.16
C ASP A 39 -1.95 11.78 -2.97
N PHE A 40 -1.30 11.34 -1.89
CA PHE A 40 -1.96 10.84 -0.67
C PHE A 40 -2.07 11.89 0.45
N LEU A 41 -1.46 13.07 0.33
CA LEU A 41 -1.34 14.02 1.43
C LEU A 41 -2.71 14.41 2.03
N PHE A 42 -3.67 14.78 1.19
CA PHE A 42 -4.98 15.24 1.66
C PHE A 42 -5.84 14.12 2.24
N ILE A 43 -5.76 12.90 1.68
CA ILE A 43 -6.49 11.76 2.24
C ILE A 43 -5.91 11.32 3.59
N VAL A 44 -4.58 11.42 3.74
CA VAL A 44 -3.88 11.25 5.02
C VAL A 44 -4.37 12.29 6.01
N GLN A 45 -4.36 13.57 5.62
CA GLN A 45 -4.81 14.66 6.49
C GLN A 45 -6.24 14.42 6.97
N ARG A 46 -7.16 14.13 6.04
CA ARG A 46 -8.55 13.83 6.37
C ARG A 46 -8.68 12.64 7.32
N SER A 47 -7.97 11.53 7.05
CA SER A 47 -8.03 10.32 7.89
C SER A 47 -7.56 10.58 9.32
N ILE A 48 -6.51 11.40 9.50
CA ILE A 48 -6.00 11.78 10.82
C ILE A 48 -7.00 12.71 11.52
N LEU A 49 -7.51 13.74 10.83
CA LEU A 49 -8.50 14.67 11.40
C LEU A 49 -9.79 13.94 11.84
N GLU A 50 -10.28 12.99 11.05
CA GLU A 50 -11.43 12.17 11.41
C GLU A 50 -11.18 11.36 12.70
N LYS A 51 -10.00 10.74 12.83
CA LYS A 51 -9.63 9.98 14.05
C LYS A 51 -9.58 10.88 15.28
N LEU A 52 -8.96 12.05 15.16
CA LEU A 52 -8.89 13.04 16.24
C LEU A 52 -10.28 13.55 16.63
N SER A 53 -11.15 13.81 15.65
CA SER A 53 -12.53 14.23 15.91
C SER A 53 -13.36 13.21 16.68
N LYS A 54 -13.03 11.91 16.53
CA LYS A 54 -13.66 10.80 17.26
C LYS A 54 -13.02 10.53 18.62
N GLY A 55 -11.98 11.26 18.99
CA GLY A 55 -11.22 11.06 20.23
C GLY A 55 -10.39 9.77 20.23
N GLU A 56 -9.97 9.28 19.05
CA GLU A 56 -9.11 8.10 18.97
C GLU A 56 -7.69 8.42 19.42
N ASP A 57 -7.10 7.53 20.24
CA ASP A 57 -5.67 7.61 20.59
C ASP A 57 -4.82 7.11 19.42
N LEU A 58 -4.11 8.02 18.75
CA LEU A 58 -3.23 7.69 17.62
C LEU A 58 -2.10 6.74 18.04
N SER A 59 -1.73 6.67 19.32
CA SER A 59 -0.71 5.77 19.82
C SER A 59 -1.12 4.30 19.85
N GLU A 60 -2.40 3.98 19.61
CA GLU A 60 -2.87 2.61 19.39
C GLU A 60 -2.43 2.02 18.03
N TYR A 61 -1.99 2.88 17.10
CA TYR A 61 -1.65 2.48 15.74
C TYR A 61 -0.19 2.01 15.63
N CYS A 62 0.06 1.08 14.70
CA CYS A 62 1.39 0.51 14.48
C CYS A 62 2.43 1.60 14.20
N ASP A 63 3.63 1.43 14.75
CA ASP A 63 4.76 2.37 14.70
C ASP A 63 4.52 3.80 15.26
N VAL A 64 3.32 4.10 15.77
CA VAL A 64 3.01 5.38 16.45
C VAL A 64 3.29 5.26 17.95
N SER A 65 4.25 6.04 18.45
CA SER A 65 4.45 6.24 19.89
C SER A 65 3.62 7.44 20.39
N LYS A 66 3.44 7.58 21.71
CA LYS A 66 2.78 8.77 22.29
C LYS A 66 3.47 10.08 21.90
N GLU A 67 4.81 10.09 21.84
CA GLU A 67 5.58 11.25 21.38
C GLU A 67 5.26 11.60 19.93
N LEU A 68 5.20 10.60 19.04
CA LEU A 68 4.87 10.81 17.63
C LEU A 68 3.41 11.24 17.45
N ALA A 69 2.46 10.64 18.19
CA ALA A 69 1.05 11.03 18.21
C ALA A 69 0.87 12.52 18.55
N ASN A 70 1.46 12.96 19.66
CA ASN A 70 1.44 14.37 20.08
C ASN A 70 2.05 15.31 19.03
N THR A 71 3.09 14.84 18.33
CA THR A 71 3.74 15.63 17.27
C THR A 71 2.83 15.73 16.04
N ILE A 72 2.18 14.63 15.63
CA ILE A 72 1.22 14.60 14.53
C ILE A 72 0.05 15.54 14.82
N GLU A 73 -0.55 15.43 16.00
CA GLU A 73 -1.70 16.26 16.43
C GLU A 73 -1.42 17.75 16.36
N LYS A 74 -0.20 18.18 16.72
CA LYS A 74 0.19 19.60 16.65
C LYS A 74 0.42 20.09 15.22
N ASN A 75 0.97 19.24 14.36
CA ASN A 75 1.44 19.67 13.03
C ASN A 75 0.41 19.42 11.92
N ILE A 76 -0.61 18.58 12.13
CA ILE A 76 -1.59 18.22 11.10
C ILE A 76 -2.46 19.41 10.63
N PHE A 77 -2.58 20.43 11.47
CA PHE A 77 -3.32 21.66 11.19
C PHE A 77 -2.50 22.73 10.47
N GLU A 78 -1.17 22.56 10.41
CA GLU A 78 -0.21 23.58 9.95
C GLU A 78 0.46 23.16 8.62
N LEU A 79 -0.30 22.51 7.72
CA LEU A 79 0.19 22.15 6.40
C LEU A 79 0.33 23.41 5.52
N GLU A 80 1.56 23.86 5.32
CA GLU A 80 1.85 25.06 4.51
C GLU A 80 1.93 24.78 3.01
N ASN A 81 2.20 23.54 2.61
CA ASN A 81 2.42 23.18 1.21
C ASN A 81 1.80 21.83 0.86
N LYS A 82 1.69 21.56 -0.45
CA LYS A 82 1.15 20.30 -1.00
C LYS A 82 2.25 19.23 -1.15
N SER A 83 3.14 19.12 -0.17
CA SER A 83 4.26 18.16 -0.19
C SER A 83 4.17 17.22 1.01
N TYR A 84 3.96 15.94 0.71
CA TYR A 84 4.01 14.86 1.70
C TYR A 84 5.39 14.78 2.34
N SER A 85 6.45 14.96 1.55
CA SER A 85 7.82 14.93 2.07
C SER A 85 8.06 16.01 3.12
N ASP A 86 7.56 17.22 2.88
CA ASP A 86 7.71 18.34 3.82
C ASP A 86 6.88 18.11 5.09
N PHE A 87 5.67 17.55 4.97
CA PHE A 87 4.88 17.13 6.12
C PHE A 87 5.66 16.13 6.99
N ILE A 88 6.23 15.07 6.40
CA ILE A 88 7.01 14.08 7.16
C ILE A 88 8.28 14.69 7.79
N LEU A 89 8.93 15.64 7.11
CA LEU A 89 10.10 16.34 7.64
C LEU A 89 9.74 17.24 8.83
N ARG A 90 8.55 17.84 8.87
CA ARG A 90 8.05 18.58 10.06
C ARG A 90 7.83 17.69 11.27
N LEU A 91 7.38 16.45 11.04
CA LEU A 91 7.21 15.45 12.09
C LEU A 91 8.54 14.83 12.55
N LYS A 92 9.64 15.07 11.81
CA LYS A 92 10.92 14.45 12.07
C LYS A 92 11.56 15.01 13.34
N SER A 93 11.93 14.10 14.24
CA SER A 93 12.78 14.41 15.40
C SER A 93 14.08 13.60 15.35
N LYS A 94 14.92 13.75 16.38
CA LYS A 94 16.10 12.88 16.58
C LYS A 94 15.71 11.42 16.82
N ASN A 95 14.51 11.18 17.37
CA ASN A 95 14.01 9.85 17.74
C ASN A 95 13.34 9.11 16.58
N PHE A 96 12.93 9.83 15.52
CA PHE A 96 12.17 9.26 14.41
C PHE A 96 12.85 9.54 13.06
N THR A 97 13.06 8.47 12.29
CA THR A 97 13.53 8.57 10.91
C THR A 97 12.37 8.92 9.97
N TYR A 98 12.69 9.52 8.83
CA TYR A 98 11.69 9.81 7.79
C TYR A 98 10.88 8.56 7.41
N THR A 99 11.57 7.44 7.20
CA THR A 99 10.95 6.17 6.80
C THR A 99 10.01 5.60 7.87
N ARG A 100 10.37 5.74 9.16
CA ARG A 100 9.50 5.31 10.26
C ARG A 100 8.22 6.15 10.34
N ILE A 101 8.34 7.46 10.21
CA ILE A 101 7.19 8.37 10.26
C ILE A 101 6.29 8.12 9.06
N SER A 102 6.84 8.06 7.85
CA SER A 102 6.05 7.80 6.63
C SER A 102 5.26 6.48 6.76
N ARG A 103 5.88 5.42 7.29
CA ARG A 103 5.17 4.15 7.56
C ARG A 103 4.06 4.30 8.61
N ALA A 104 4.34 5.00 9.71
CA ALA A 104 3.37 5.25 10.78
C ALA A 104 2.14 6.03 10.27
N ILE A 105 2.35 7.01 9.39
CA ILE A 105 1.27 7.76 8.74
C ILE A 105 0.39 6.84 7.87
N PHE A 106 0.98 5.91 7.12
CA PHE A 106 0.19 4.92 6.38
C PHE A 106 -0.52 3.89 7.29
N HIS A 107 0.02 3.59 8.47
CA HIS A 107 -0.70 2.80 9.47
C HIS A 107 -1.96 3.53 9.98
N LEU A 108 -1.90 4.86 10.15
CA LEU A 108 -3.08 5.68 10.44
C LEU A 108 -4.07 5.65 9.27
N LEU A 109 -3.58 5.85 8.04
CA LEU A 109 -4.42 5.85 6.83
C LEU A 109 -5.17 4.53 6.64
N LEU A 110 -4.49 3.39 6.85
CA LEU A 110 -5.01 2.05 6.60
C LEU A 110 -5.64 1.39 7.83
N ASN A 111 -5.71 2.09 8.97
CA ASN A 111 -6.23 1.60 10.24
C ASN A 111 -5.51 0.38 10.83
N HIS A 112 -4.18 0.34 10.73
CA HIS A 112 -3.36 -0.74 11.30
C HIS A 112 -3.11 -0.47 12.78
N LYS A 113 -3.90 -1.12 13.64
CA LYS A 113 -3.76 -1.04 15.11
C LYS A 113 -2.81 -2.11 15.66
N LYS A 114 -2.15 -1.80 16.78
CA LYS A 114 -1.21 -2.70 17.47
C LYS A 114 -1.88 -3.99 17.93
N ASN A 115 -3.10 -3.92 18.47
CA ASN A 115 -3.83 -5.10 18.92
C ASN A 115 -4.08 -6.10 17.77
N MET A 116 -4.47 -5.61 16.58
CA MET A 116 -4.62 -6.44 15.38
C MET A 116 -3.30 -7.11 15.01
N LEU A 117 -2.17 -6.40 15.12
CA LEU A 117 -0.86 -7.00 14.85
C LEU A 117 -0.53 -8.12 15.86
N GLU A 118 -0.88 -7.96 17.13
CA GLU A 118 -0.70 -9.01 18.14
C GLU A 118 -1.61 -10.22 17.87
N ASP A 119 -2.87 -9.99 17.46
CA ASP A 119 -3.78 -11.07 17.03
C ASP A 119 -3.17 -11.86 15.86
N ILE A 120 -2.62 -11.16 14.87
CA ILE A 120 -1.95 -11.78 13.70
C ILE A 120 -0.73 -12.61 14.13
N LYS A 121 0.10 -12.09 15.04
CA LYS A 121 1.28 -12.81 15.54
C LYS A 121 0.91 -14.05 16.35
N SER A 122 -0.26 -14.06 16.99
CA SER A 122 -0.75 -15.18 17.77
C SER A 122 -1.24 -16.35 16.91
N GLU A 123 -1.59 -16.08 15.64
CA GLU A 123 -2.08 -17.09 14.69
C GLU A 123 -0.96 -17.96 14.12
N LYS A 124 -1.31 -19.22 13.81
CA LYS A 124 -0.38 -20.13 13.13
C LYS A 124 0.01 -19.53 11.78
N ASN A 125 1.30 -19.59 11.45
CA ASN A 125 1.86 -19.00 10.23
C ASN A 125 1.55 -17.50 10.05
N MET A 126 1.32 -16.77 11.15
CA MET A 126 1.00 -15.33 11.16
C MET A 126 -0.19 -14.96 10.27
N ALA A 127 -1.20 -15.83 10.23
CA ALA A 127 -2.40 -15.68 9.39
C ALA A 127 -2.08 -15.47 7.88
N ALA A 128 -0.92 -15.93 7.41
CA ALA A 128 -0.47 -15.73 6.04
C ALA A 128 -1.33 -16.48 5.02
N TYR A 129 -1.53 -15.86 3.86
CA TYR A 129 -2.18 -16.46 2.69
C TYR A 129 -1.43 -16.07 1.40
N PRO A 130 -1.04 -17.02 0.55
CA PRO A 130 -0.51 -16.69 -0.78
C PRO A 130 -1.63 -16.22 -1.73
N LEU A 131 -1.52 -14.99 -2.25
CA LEU A 131 -2.38 -14.48 -3.32
C LEU A 131 -1.67 -14.66 -4.68
N LEU A 132 -2.26 -15.43 -5.59
CA LEU A 132 -1.71 -15.64 -6.92
C LEU A 132 -1.93 -14.40 -7.80
N LEU A 133 -0.88 -13.66 -8.10
CA LEU A 133 -0.92 -12.48 -8.97
C LEU A 133 -0.66 -12.81 -10.45
N GLY A 134 0.21 -13.80 -10.70
CA GLY A 134 0.55 -14.24 -12.05
C GLY A 134 1.43 -15.49 -12.05
N PHE A 135 1.49 -16.17 -13.19
CA PHE A 135 2.38 -17.32 -13.41
C PHE A 135 2.72 -17.46 -14.88
N LYS A 136 3.84 -18.15 -15.16
CA LYS A 136 4.17 -18.54 -16.53
C LYS A 136 3.33 -19.74 -16.97
N LYS A 137 2.79 -19.75 -18.18
CA LYS A 137 1.95 -20.84 -18.71
C LYS A 137 2.66 -22.19 -18.64
N GLU A 138 3.96 -22.23 -18.95
CA GLU A 138 4.81 -23.42 -18.85
C GLU A 138 4.96 -23.96 -17.41
N ALA A 139 4.80 -23.10 -16.39
CA ALA A 139 4.89 -23.46 -14.99
C ALA A 139 3.55 -23.93 -14.38
N GLY A 140 2.52 -24.21 -15.19
CA GLY A 140 1.22 -24.66 -14.71
C GLY A 140 1.26 -25.94 -13.87
N GLY A 141 2.21 -26.84 -14.16
CA GLY A 141 2.43 -28.06 -13.36
C GLY A 141 2.87 -27.74 -11.93
N LEU A 142 3.77 -26.78 -11.75
CA LEU A 142 4.22 -26.32 -10.44
C LEU A 142 3.06 -25.72 -9.63
N LEU A 143 2.22 -24.89 -10.26
CA LEU A 143 1.05 -24.32 -9.58
C LEU A 143 0.07 -25.40 -9.11
N SER A 144 -0.10 -26.46 -9.89
CA SER A 144 -0.94 -27.60 -9.53
C SER A 144 -0.39 -28.35 -8.31
N GLU A 145 0.93 -28.60 -8.28
CA GLU A 145 1.57 -29.24 -7.12
C GLU A 145 1.56 -28.35 -5.87
N LEU A 146 1.76 -27.04 -6.02
CA LEU A 146 1.63 -26.07 -4.92
C LEU A 146 0.23 -26.13 -4.30
N LYS A 147 -0.83 -26.14 -5.11
CA LYS A 147 -2.21 -26.23 -4.60
C LYS A 147 -2.50 -27.54 -3.86
N LYS A 148 -1.88 -28.65 -4.27
CA LYS A 148 -2.06 -29.96 -3.62
C LYS A 148 -1.29 -30.09 -2.31
N ARG A 149 -0.10 -29.48 -2.23
CA ARG A 149 0.87 -29.72 -1.15
C ARG A 149 1.01 -28.56 -0.17
N SER A 150 0.52 -27.37 -0.51
CA SER A 150 0.65 -26.21 0.37
C SER A 150 -0.20 -26.40 1.61
N GLU A 151 0.42 -26.15 2.77
CA GLU A 151 -0.29 -26.08 4.05
C GLU A 151 -1.16 -24.82 4.17
N LEU A 152 -0.89 -23.80 3.35
CA LEU A 152 -1.61 -22.53 3.36
C LEU A 152 -2.61 -22.44 2.21
N PRO A 153 -3.79 -21.82 2.42
CA PRO A 153 -4.77 -21.63 1.37
C PRO A 153 -4.25 -20.65 0.31
N ILE A 154 -4.07 -21.13 -0.92
CA ILE A 154 -3.67 -20.28 -2.05
C ILE A 154 -4.90 -19.63 -2.67
N ILE A 155 -4.98 -18.30 -2.62
CA ILE A 155 -6.04 -17.53 -3.26
C ILE A 155 -5.71 -17.39 -4.75
N SER A 156 -6.34 -18.21 -5.61
CA SER A 156 -6.28 -18.02 -7.07
C SER A 156 -7.45 -17.23 -7.63
N LYS A 157 -8.55 -17.13 -6.88
CA LYS A 157 -9.71 -16.33 -7.24
C LYS A 157 -10.16 -15.59 -5.99
N ILE A 158 -10.18 -14.26 -6.06
CA ILE A 158 -10.48 -13.39 -4.93
C ILE A 158 -11.88 -13.68 -4.34
N SER A 159 -12.85 -14.10 -5.16
CA SER A 159 -14.19 -14.46 -4.68
C SER A 159 -14.20 -15.59 -3.65
N ASN A 160 -13.20 -16.48 -3.67
CA ASN A 160 -13.15 -17.65 -2.80
C ASN A 160 -12.46 -17.34 -1.46
N ALA A 161 -11.91 -16.13 -1.27
CA ALA A 161 -11.14 -15.79 -0.09
C ALA A 161 -11.95 -15.98 1.21
N LYS A 162 -13.24 -15.63 1.21
CA LYS A 162 -14.12 -15.79 2.38
C LYS A 162 -14.33 -17.23 2.81
N ASP A 163 -14.24 -18.17 1.87
CA ASP A 163 -14.53 -19.59 2.13
C ASP A 163 -13.29 -20.35 2.60
N ILE A 164 -12.09 -19.84 2.32
CA ILE A 164 -10.82 -20.56 2.55
C ILE A 164 -9.92 -19.93 3.60
N LEU A 165 -10.17 -18.68 4.01
CA LEU A 165 -9.36 -17.97 4.98
C LEU A 165 -9.96 -18.06 6.39
N SER A 166 -9.09 -18.10 7.41
CA SER A 166 -9.51 -17.90 8.79
C SER A 166 -10.06 -16.47 8.98
N PRO A 167 -10.82 -16.19 10.05
CA PRO A 167 -11.33 -14.85 10.32
C PRO A 167 -10.23 -13.77 10.37
N ILE A 168 -9.07 -14.06 10.96
CA ILE A 168 -7.95 -13.12 11.02
C ILE A 168 -7.31 -12.95 9.64
N SER A 169 -7.04 -14.03 8.91
CA SER A 169 -6.52 -13.95 7.53
C SER A 169 -7.45 -13.17 6.61
N LEU A 170 -8.76 -13.37 6.74
CA LEU A 170 -9.77 -12.64 5.98
C LEU A 170 -9.74 -11.14 6.29
N LYS A 171 -9.57 -10.76 7.56
CA LYS A 171 -9.44 -9.35 7.96
C LYS A 171 -8.22 -8.67 7.32
N ILE A 172 -7.08 -9.37 7.27
CA ILE A 172 -5.88 -8.90 6.56
C ILE A 172 -6.15 -8.79 5.05
N PHE A 173 -6.83 -9.78 4.48
CA PHE A 173 -7.22 -9.78 3.07
C PHE A 173 -8.10 -8.59 2.72
N GLU A 174 -9.14 -8.32 3.51
CA GLU A 174 -10.03 -7.19 3.31
C GLU A 174 -9.31 -5.85 3.48
N ASN A 175 -8.36 -5.75 4.40
CA ASN A 175 -7.52 -4.57 4.54
C ASN A 175 -6.63 -4.33 3.31
N ASN A 176 -6.04 -5.38 2.73
CA ASN A 176 -5.28 -5.26 1.48
C ASN A 176 -6.17 -4.85 0.29
N ILE A 177 -7.39 -5.40 0.21
CA ILE A 177 -8.38 -4.97 -0.80
C ILE A 177 -8.77 -3.51 -0.61
N TYR A 178 -8.94 -3.05 0.64
CA TYR A 178 -9.17 -1.63 0.94
C TYR A 178 -8.00 -0.77 0.45
N ALA A 179 -6.75 -1.18 0.69
CA ALA A 179 -5.57 -0.46 0.19
C ALA A 179 -5.53 -0.39 -1.35
N ASP A 180 -5.88 -1.47 -2.05
CA ASP A 180 -6.03 -1.49 -3.51
C ASP A 180 -7.10 -0.48 -3.98
N PHE A 181 -8.27 -0.44 -3.32
CA PHE A 181 -9.33 0.53 -3.66
C PHE A 181 -8.93 1.96 -3.36
N LEU A 182 -8.24 2.21 -2.26
CA LEU A 182 -7.70 3.51 -1.92
C LEU A 182 -6.72 3.98 -3.00
N TYR A 183 -5.78 3.12 -3.42
CA TYR A 183 -4.87 3.42 -4.51
C TYR A 183 -5.63 3.72 -5.82
N ASN A 184 -6.62 2.90 -6.18
CA ASN A 184 -7.46 3.14 -7.35
C ASN A 184 -8.22 4.47 -7.28
N SER A 185 -8.67 4.88 -6.09
CA SER A 185 -9.33 6.17 -5.87
C SER A 185 -8.38 7.33 -6.13
N ILE A 186 -7.17 7.27 -5.57
CA ILE A 186 -6.14 8.30 -5.80
C ILE A 186 -5.71 8.35 -7.26
N TYR A 187 -5.61 7.19 -7.91
CA TYR A 187 -5.33 7.13 -9.35
C TYR A 187 -6.44 7.80 -10.18
N PHE A 188 -7.70 7.52 -9.84
CA PHE A 188 -8.85 8.14 -10.50
C PHE A 188 -8.91 9.65 -10.25
N GLU A 189 -8.62 10.10 -9.02
CA GLU A 189 -8.54 11.52 -8.66
C GLU A 189 -7.48 12.26 -9.51
N LYS A 190 -6.31 11.63 -9.68
CA LYS A 190 -5.21 12.24 -10.43
C LYS A 190 -5.41 12.25 -11.95
N TYR A 191 -5.96 11.17 -12.51
CA TYR A 191 -5.96 10.95 -13.96
C TYR A 191 -7.34 10.89 -14.60
N GLY A 192 -8.43 10.84 -13.83
CA GLY A 192 -9.78 10.61 -14.34
C GLY A 192 -10.01 9.21 -14.92
N GLU A 193 -9.05 8.29 -14.74
CA GLU A 193 -9.05 6.96 -15.33
C GLU A 193 -9.30 5.87 -14.29
N LYS A 194 -10.11 4.87 -14.65
CA LYS A 194 -10.48 3.79 -13.75
C LYS A 194 -9.52 2.62 -13.91
N LEU A 195 -8.86 2.25 -12.82
CA LEU A 195 -8.15 0.98 -12.74
C LEU A 195 -9.12 -0.19 -12.57
N CYS A 196 -8.63 -1.40 -12.86
CA CYS A 196 -9.40 -2.63 -12.69
C CYS A 196 -9.86 -2.76 -11.23
N ASN A 197 -11.13 -3.14 -11.05
CA ASN A 197 -11.66 -3.48 -9.73
C ASN A 197 -10.84 -4.65 -9.14
N PRO A 198 -10.30 -4.53 -7.91
CA PRO A 198 -9.49 -5.57 -7.28
C PRO A 198 -10.17 -6.95 -7.28
N TYR A 199 -11.48 -7.04 -7.03
CA TYR A 199 -12.23 -8.31 -7.05
C TYR A 199 -12.32 -8.96 -8.44
N ARG A 200 -12.10 -8.19 -9.51
CA ARG A 200 -12.17 -8.63 -10.92
C ARG A 200 -10.80 -8.72 -11.58
N ARG A 201 -9.72 -8.51 -10.82
CA ARG A 201 -8.36 -8.60 -11.34
C ARG A 201 -8.07 -10.07 -11.70
N ASN A 202 -7.81 -10.31 -12.99
CA ASN A 202 -7.42 -11.63 -13.47
C ASN A 202 -5.95 -11.91 -13.14
N VAL A 203 -5.65 -13.17 -12.90
CA VAL A 203 -4.26 -13.65 -12.78
C VAL A 203 -3.55 -13.41 -14.10
N VAL A 204 -2.36 -12.79 -14.04
CA VAL A 204 -1.54 -12.55 -15.23
C VAL A 204 -0.88 -13.86 -15.68
N ILE A 205 -1.10 -14.27 -16.93
CA ILE A 205 -0.49 -15.46 -17.51
C ILE A 205 0.46 -15.01 -18.62
N ILE A 206 1.74 -15.37 -18.49
CA ILE A 206 2.80 -15.06 -19.46
C ILE A 206 3.42 -16.31 -20.07
#